data_AF-A0A1F7BEM6-F1
#
_entry.id   AF-A0A1F7BEM6-F1
#
_cell.length_a   1.000
_cell.length_b   1.000
_cell.length_c   1.000
_cell.angle_alpha   90.00
_cell.angle_beta   90.00
_cell.angle_gamma   90.00
#
_symmetry.space_group_name_H-M   'P 1'
#
loop_
_entity.id
_entity.type
_entity.pdbx_description
1 polymer ?
#
loop_
_entity_poly.entity_id
_entity_poly.type
_entity_poly.pdbx_seq_one_letter_code
_entity_poly.pdbx_strand_id
1 'polypeptide(L)'
;MVLIYPSSPSFRMTSYQVRFIAALGTVAALSLAFFGYSLVSSSVPPAFAAQSDYFLKIEGIDGEITIESFSWGIVSPRDAASGLPTGRRQYEPLIIRKRIDKASPLLFRMANDKGVRIKKAVLMGEDRDGRHFEVSFFDVFVEAFKQSGDADSPPMESVSFNFSKIEWKYSL
;
A
#
# COMPACT_ATOMS: atom_id res chain seq x y z
N MET A 1 54.66 -18.01 -42.68
CA MET A 1 54.85 -16.64 -42.15
C MET A 1 53.54 -16.25 -41.47
N VAL A 2 53.54 -16.14 -40.14
CA VAL A 2 52.33 -15.89 -39.33
C VAL A 2 52.50 -14.54 -38.64
N LEU A 3 51.49 -13.66 -38.72
CA LEU A 3 51.48 -12.38 -38.03
C LEU A 3 50.18 -12.18 -37.23
N ILE A 4 50.33 -12.37 -35.91
CA ILE A 4 49.84 -11.50 -34.82
C ILE A 4 48.37 -11.02 -34.87
N TYR A 5 47.55 -11.60 -33.98
CA TYR A 5 46.47 -10.89 -33.26
C TYR A 5 47.05 -10.25 -31.98
N PRO A 6 46.47 -9.16 -31.41
CA PRO A 6 45.60 -9.37 -30.23
C PRO A 6 44.51 -8.32 -29.93
N SER A 7 43.72 -8.65 -28.88
CA SER A 7 42.89 -7.79 -28.01
C SER A 7 41.49 -7.38 -28.54
N SER A 8 40.46 -7.07 -27.72
CA SER A 8 40.13 -7.31 -26.28
C SER A 8 38.70 -6.76 -26.00
N PRO A 9 38.05 -6.98 -24.82
CA PRO A 9 38.28 -7.96 -23.75
C PRO A 9 37.02 -8.79 -23.40
N SER A 10 37.18 -10.03 -22.94
CA SER A 10 36.11 -10.76 -22.23
C SER A 10 36.26 -10.58 -20.72
N PHE A 11 35.28 -9.95 -20.07
CA PHE A 11 35.30 -9.69 -18.63
C PHE A 11 35.16 -11.01 -17.84
N ARG A 12 36.28 -11.49 -17.29
CA ARG A 12 36.30 -12.51 -16.24
C ARG A 12 36.83 -11.89 -14.95
N MET A 13 36.00 -11.82 -13.91
CA MET A 13 36.46 -11.49 -12.57
C MET A 13 36.73 -12.75 -11.76
N THR A 14 38.01 -13.02 -11.53
CA THR A 14 38.53 -13.77 -10.38
C THR A 14 38.56 -12.80 -9.19
N SER A 15 38.31 -13.18 -7.93
CA SER A 15 39.35 -13.77 -7.06
C SER A 15 38.90 -13.78 -5.58
N TYR A 16 39.63 -14.55 -4.74
CA TYR A 16 39.77 -14.39 -3.27
C TYR A 16 38.49 -14.63 -2.40
N GLN A 17 38.44 -15.48 -1.36
CA GLN A 17 39.49 -16.27 -0.67
C GLN A 17 39.03 -17.67 -0.19
N VAL A 18 40.01 -18.56 -0.22
CA VAL A 18 40.09 -19.90 0.39
C VAL A 18 39.79 -19.89 1.90
N ARG A 19 38.99 -20.84 2.40
CA ARG A 19 39.25 -21.60 3.65
C ARG A 19 38.55 -22.97 3.67
N PHE A 20 39.27 -24.01 3.22
CA PHE A 20 39.04 -25.39 3.66
C PHE A 20 40.02 -25.69 4.80
N ILE A 21 39.52 -26.21 5.93
CA ILE A 21 40.30 -27.12 6.80
C ILE A 21 39.36 -28.25 7.20
N ALA A 22 39.70 -29.47 6.79
CA ALA A 22 39.13 -30.69 7.34
C ALA A 22 40.05 -31.21 8.45
N ALA A 23 39.48 -31.62 9.58
CA ALA A 23 40.19 -32.37 10.61
C ALA A 23 39.22 -33.36 11.29
N LEU A 24 39.37 -34.64 10.95
CA LEU A 24 38.76 -35.76 11.66
C LEU A 24 39.77 -36.24 12.71
N GLY A 25 39.40 -36.31 13.99
CA GLY A 25 40.31 -36.86 15.00
C GLY A 25 39.92 -36.73 16.47
N THR A 26 39.44 -37.83 17.04
CA THR A 26 39.54 -38.21 18.47
C THR A 26 38.64 -37.51 19.51
N VAL A 27 38.57 -38.14 20.69
CA VAL A 27 37.43 -38.13 21.64
C VAL A 27 37.88 -37.58 23.01
N ALA A 28 36.90 -37.15 23.80
CA ALA A 28 36.92 -36.91 25.26
C ALA A 28 37.42 -35.55 25.78
N ALA A 29 36.46 -34.74 26.24
CA ALA A 29 36.49 -34.15 27.58
C ALA A 29 35.07 -33.73 28.02
N LEU A 30 34.62 -34.23 29.16
CA LEU A 30 33.37 -33.82 29.81
C LEU A 30 33.68 -32.64 30.75
N SER A 31 32.99 -31.50 30.63
CA SER A 31 32.95 -30.51 31.71
C SER A 31 31.57 -29.85 31.83
N LEU A 32 31.14 -29.64 33.07
CA LEU A 32 29.82 -29.14 33.42
C LEU A 32 29.76 -27.60 33.45
N ALA A 33 28.56 -27.10 33.17
CA ALA A 33 27.99 -25.87 33.72
C ALA A 33 28.72 -24.53 33.49
N PHE A 34 28.19 -23.74 32.55
CA PHE A 34 27.86 -22.34 32.83
C PHE A 34 26.36 -22.12 32.60
N PHE A 35 25.59 -22.28 33.69
CA PHE A 35 24.16 -21.98 33.72
C PHE A 35 23.97 -20.47 33.89
N GLY A 36 23.84 -19.74 32.79
CA GLY A 36 23.66 -18.29 32.84
C GLY A 36 23.92 -17.57 31.52
N TYR A 37 22.92 -17.56 30.63
CA TYR A 37 22.68 -16.39 29.79
C TYR A 37 21.18 -16.22 29.50
N SER A 38 20.80 -14.96 29.29
CA SER A 38 19.45 -14.41 29.41
C SER A 38 18.30 -15.17 28.75
N LEU A 39 17.15 -15.06 29.42
CA LEU A 39 15.79 -15.02 28.88
C LEU A 39 15.76 -14.73 27.37
N VAL A 40 15.33 -15.71 26.58
CA VAL A 40 14.74 -15.44 25.26
C VAL A 40 13.48 -14.63 25.53
N SER A 41 13.51 -13.33 25.23
CA SER A 41 12.28 -12.56 25.14
C SER A 41 11.48 -13.15 23.99
N SER A 42 10.33 -13.74 24.30
CA SER A 42 9.30 -13.97 23.30
C SER A 42 8.82 -12.59 22.84
N SER A 43 9.47 -12.03 21.83
CA SER A 43 8.81 -11.08 20.94
C SER A 43 7.74 -11.88 20.20
N VAL A 44 6.61 -12.08 20.89
CA VAL A 44 5.32 -12.29 20.28
C VAL A 44 5.23 -11.19 19.22
N PRO A 45 5.28 -11.51 17.92
CA PRO A 45 5.08 -10.47 16.91
C PRO A 45 3.74 -9.83 17.26
N PRO A 46 3.60 -8.49 17.25
CA PRO A 46 2.29 -7.88 17.42
C PRO A 46 1.40 -8.58 16.39
N ALA A 47 0.36 -9.29 16.89
CA ALA A 47 -0.51 -10.05 16.02
C ALA A 47 -0.93 -9.11 14.90
N PHE A 48 -0.57 -9.44 13.65
CA PHE A 48 -0.87 -8.59 12.50
C PHE A 48 -2.36 -8.32 12.58
N ALA A 49 -2.71 -7.10 13.00
CA ALA A 49 -4.09 -6.73 13.27
C ALA A 49 -4.80 -6.97 11.95
N ALA A 50 -5.79 -7.87 11.96
CA ALA A 50 -6.37 -8.45 10.76
C ALA A 50 -6.56 -7.33 9.73
N GLN A 51 -5.70 -7.33 8.70
CA GLN A 51 -5.61 -6.21 7.78
C GLN A 51 -6.87 -6.31 6.94
N SER A 52 -7.88 -5.52 7.29
CA SER A 52 -9.13 -5.47 6.58
C SER A 52 -8.81 -4.89 5.20
N ASP A 53 -8.74 -5.78 4.21
CA ASP A 53 -8.39 -5.41 2.85
C ASP A 53 -9.54 -4.56 2.28
N TYR A 54 -9.25 -3.27 2.07
CA TYR A 54 -10.17 -2.35 1.42
C TYR A 54 -9.89 -2.35 -0.08
N PHE A 55 -10.95 -2.38 -0.88
CA PHE A 55 -10.86 -2.43 -2.34
C PHE A 55 -11.68 -1.32 -2.96
N LEU A 56 -11.14 -0.66 -4.00
CA LEU A 56 -11.87 0.28 -4.83
C LEU A 56 -11.94 -0.23 -6.26
N LYS A 57 -13.16 -0.46 -6.73
CA LYS A 57 -13.47 -0.82 -8.11
C LYS A 57 -13.91 0.43 -8.87
N ILE A 58 -13.26 0.73 -9.99
CA ILE A 58 -13.53 1.92 -10.80
C ILE A 58 -14.04 1.48 -12.19
N GLU A 59 -15.20 1.96 -12.63
CA GLU A 59 -15.72 1.64 -13.97
C GLU A 59 -14.74 2.13 -15.05
N GLY A 60 -14.27 1.21 -15.90
CA GLY A 60 -13.29 1.53 -16.95
C GLY A 60 -11.82 1.43 -16.54
N ILE A 61 -11.53 0.99 -15.31
CA ILE A 61 -10.19 0.53 -14.90
C ILE A 61 -10.27 -0.98 -14.64
N ASP A 62 -9.34 -1.74 -15.24
CA ASP A 62 -9.30 -3.19 -15.09
C ASP A 62 -8.78 -3.61 -13.71
N GLY A 63 -9.54 -4.47 -13.03
CA GLY A 63 -9.21 -5.00 -11.71
C GLY A 63 -9.77 -4.17 -10.55
N GLU A 64 -9.22 -4.42 -9.36
CA GLU A 64 -9.61 -3.77 -8.12
C GLU A 64 -8.36 -3.18 -7.47
N ILE A 65 -8.48 -1.95 -6.95
CA ILE A 65 -7.39 -1.20 -6.35
C ILE A 65 -7.38 -1.51 -4.86
N THR A 66 -6.32 -2.14 -4.37
CA THR A 66 -6.11 -2.33 -2.93
C THR A 66 -5.79 -0.99 -2.26
N ILE A 67 -6.51 -0.69 -1.18
CA ILE A 67 -6.43 0.54 -0.40
C ILE A 67 -5.88 0.24 0.99
N GLU A 68 -4.94 1.06 1.44
CA GLU A 68 -4.41 1.00 2.81
C GLU A 68 -5.23 1.85 3.79
N SER A 69 -5.76 2.99 3.32
CA SER A 69 -6.72 3.78 4.09
C SER A 69 -7.59 4.65 3.20
N PHE A 70 -8.78 4.96 3.68
CA PHE A 70 -9.70 5.91 3.05
C PHE A 70 -10.33 6.84 4.07
N SER A 71 -10.77 8.01 3.62
CA SER A 71 -11.59 8.95 4.39
C SER A 71 -12.51 9.71 3.46
N TRP A 72 -13.76 9.87 3.85
CA TRP A 72 -14.77 10.71 3.22
C TRP A 72 -15.77 11.13 4.31
N GLY A 73 -16.56 12.17 4.08
CA GLY A 73 -17.41 12.74 5.12
C GLY A 73 -18.62 13.49 4.59
N ILE A 74 -19.56 13.78 5.49
CA ILE A 74 -20.72 14.63 5.22
C ILE A 74 -20.86 15.60 6.39
N VAL A 75 -20.67 16.89 6.12
CA VAL A 75 -20.77 17.95 7.11
C VAL A 75 -22.07 18.74 6.88
N SER A 76 -22.91 18.84 7.91
CA SER A 76 -23.96 19.87 7.92
C SER A 76 -23.32 21.16 8.42
N PRO A 77 -23.32 22.26 7.63
CA PRO A 77 -22.87 23.54 8.15
C PRO A 77 -23.74 23.96 9.32
N ARG A 78 -23.15 24.72 10.24
CA ARG A 78 -23.82 25.27 11.42
C ARG A 78 -23.41 26.71 11.61
N ASP A 79 -24.33 27.51 12.13
CA ASP A 79 -24.00 28.84 12.64
C ASP A 79 -23.09 28.74 13.86
N ALA A 80 -22.04 29.56 13.90
CA ALA A 80 -21.00 29.48 14.92
C ALA A 80 -21.46 30.00 16.30
N ALA A 81 -22.47 30.88 16.35
CA ALA A 81 -22.97 31.46 17.60
C ALA A 81 -24.10 30.64 18.23
N SER A 82 -25.00 30.09 17.41
CA SER A 82 -26.20 29.38 17.86
C SER A 82 -26.12 27.85 17.73
N GLY A 83 -25.16 27.32 16.96
CA GLY A 83 -25.04 25.88 16.66
C GLY A 83 -26.15 25.31 15.76
N LEU A 84 -27.10 26.15 15.33
CA LEU A 84 -28.21 25.77 14.46
C LEU A 84 -27.70 25.38 13.07
N PRO A 85 -28.29 24.37 12.39
CA PRO A 85 -27.90 24.01 11.03
C PRO A 85 -28.12 25.16 10.04
N THR A 86 -27.12 25.42 9.20
CA THR A 86 -27.18 26.43 8.14
C THR A 86 -26.93 25.80 6.77
N GLY A 87 -27.60 26.31 5.74
CA GLY A 87 -27.37 25.93 4.35
C GLY A 87 -27.64 24.45 4.02
N ARG A 88 -26.91 23.93 3.03
CA ARG A 88 -27.00 22.55 2.54
C ARG A 88 -25.84 21.72 3.08
N ARG A 89 -26.07 20.41 3.28
CA ARG A 89 -25.04 19.42 3.61
C ARG A 89 -23.92 19.47 2.56
N GLN A 90 -22.68 19.51 3.01
CA GLN A 90 -21.48 19.46 2.20
C GLN A 90 -20.93 18.03 2.24
N TYR A 91 -20.53 17.51 1.09
CA TYR A 91 -19.86 16.21 0.98
C TYR A 91 -18.37 16.46 0.85
N GLU A 92 -17.57 15.78 1.65
CA GLU A 92 -16.11 15.82 1.56
C GLU A 92 -15.64 14.79 0.52
N PRO A 93 -14.59 15.08 -0.27
CA PRO A 93 -14.06 14.14 -1.25
C PRO A 93 -13.67 12.79 -0.62
N LEU A 94 -13.78 11.72 -1.41
CA LEU A 94 -13.18 10.44 -1.06
C LEU A 94 -11.67 10.52 -1.26
N ILE A 95 -10.93 10.60 -0.16
CA ILE A 95 -9.47 10.51 -0.16
C ILE A 95 -9.09 9.06 0.11
N ILE A 96 -8.29 8.46 -0.78
CA ILE A 96 -7.70 7.13 -0.58
C ILE A 96 -6.18 7.24 -0.46
N ARG A 97 -5.57 6.22 0.17
CA ARG A 97 -4.15 5.93 0.12
C ARG A 97 -3.93 4.51 -0.41
N LYS A 98 -3.02 4.38 -1.38
CA LYS A 98 -2.66 3.12 -2.05
C LYS A 98 -1.16 3.10 -2.36
N ARG A 99 -0.63 1.93 -2.69
CA ARG A 99 0.70 1.78 -3.30
C ARG A 99 0.62 2.06 -4.81
N ILE A 100 1.77 2.28 -5.46
CA ILE A 100 1.81 2.31 -6.93
C ILE A 100 1.34 0.95 -7.48
N ASP A 101 0.44 0.97 -8.46
CA ASP A 101 -0.10 -0.22 -9.13
C ASP A 101 -0.37 0.04 -10.63
N LYS A 102 -1.12 -0.85 -11.28
CA LYS A 102 -1.50 -0.72 -12.69
C LYS A 102 -2.50 0.41 -12.96
N ALA A 103 -3.27 0.85 -11.96
CA ALA A 103 -4.22 1.94 -12.08
C ALA A 103 -3.55 3.31 -11.96
N SER A 104 -2.39 3.41 -11.29
CA SER A 104 -1.63 4.65 -11.09
C SER A 104 -1.51 5.56 -12.33
N PRO A 105 -1.10 5.07 -13.52
CA PRO A 105 -0.95 5.93 -14.70
C PRO A 105 -2.29 6.43 -15.25
N LEU A 106 -3.37 5.67 -15.04
CA LEU A 106 -4.73 6.06 -15.42
C LEU A 106 -5.24 7.14 -14.46
N LEU A 107 -5.13 6.94 -13.15
CA LEU A 107 -5.52 7.91 -12.13
C LEU A 107 -4.77 9.24 -12.29
N PHE A 108 -3.46 9.20 -12.59
CA PHE A 108 -2.68 10.40 -12.88
C PHE A 108 -3.18 11.12 -14.14
N ARG A 109 -3.45 10.39 -15.24
CA ARG A 109 -4.04 10.97 -16.46
C ARG A 109 -5.39 11.63 -16.17
N MET A 110 -6.25 10.98 -15.40
CA MET A 110 -7.56 11.50 -15.02
C MET A 110 -7.50 12.76 -14.16
N ALA A 111 -6.45 12.91 -13.34
CA ALA A 111 -6.20 14.15 -12.58
C ALA A 111 -5.74 15.31 -13.46
N ASN A 112 -5.03 15.02 -14.55
CA ASN A 112 -4.53 15.99 -15.51
C ASN A 112 -5.59 16.44 -16.54
N ASP A 113 -6.40 15.49 -17.01
CA ASP A 113 -7.33 15.68 -18.13
C ASP A 113 -8.66 16.25 -17.65
N LYS A 114 -8.88 17.55 -17.89
CA LYS A 114 -10.09 18.27 -17.48
C LYS A 114 -11.35 17.62 -18.05
N GLY A 115 -12.27 17.25 -17.16
CA GLY A 115 -13.60 16.75 -17.52
C GLY A 115 -13.69 15.23 -17.69
N VAL A 116 -12.63 14.46 -17.43
CA VAL A 116 -12.73 13.00 -17.37
C VAL A 116 -13.52 12.61 -16.11
N ARG A 117 -14.69 11.98 -16.32
CA ARG A 117 -15.57 11.50 -15.26
C ARG A 117 -15.86 10.02 -15.41
N ILE A 118 -15.81 9.30 -14.30
CA ILE A 118 -16.21 7.91 -14.14
C ILE A 118 -17.70 7.90 -13.78
N LYS A 119 -18.49 7.01 -14.39
CA LYS A 119 -19.91 6.89 -14.02
C LYS A 119 -20.09 6.34 -12.60
N LYS A 120 -19.31 5.32 -12.22
CA LYS A 120 -19.36 4.67 -10.90
C LYS A 120 -17.98 4.27 -10.38
N ALA A 121 -17.73 4.53 -9.10
CA ALA A 121 -16.66 3.91 -8.32
C ALA A 121 -17.27 3.24 -7.06
N VAL A 122 -16.73 2.12 -6.64
CA VAL A 122 -17.28 1.29 -5.55
C VAL A 122 -16.18 0.93 -4.57
N LEU A 123 -16.22 1.54 -3.38
CA LEU A 123 -15.39 1.17 -2.23
C LEU A 123 -16.04 -0.01 -1.53
N MET A 124 -15.25 -1.02 -1.22
CA MET A 124 -15.66 -2.27 -0.58
C MET A 124 -14.69 -2.60 0.55
N GLY A 125 -15.18 -3.30 1.56
CA GLY A 125 -14.36 -3.81 2.65
C GLY A 125 -15.19 -4.62 3.62
N GLU A 126 -14.52 -5.19 4.61
CA GLU A 126 -15.13 -5.92 5.72
C GLU A 126 -14.96 -5.15 7.02
N ASP A 127 -15.94 -5.27 7.92
CA ASP A 127 -15.75 -4.87 9.31
C ASP A 127 -15.05 -5.97 10.12
N ARG A 128 -14.85 -5.71 11.42
CA ARG A 128 -14.17 -6.64 12.34
C ARG A 128 -14.84 -8.02 12.45
N ASP A 129 -16.14 -8.10 12.17
CA ASP A 129 -16.93 -9.32 12.27
C ASP A 129 -17.10 -10.02 10.90
N GLY A 130 -16.36 -9.56 9.87
CA GLY A 130 -16.40 -10.10 8.50
C GLY A 130 -17.61 -9.63 7.68
N ARG A 131 -18.34 -8.59 8.13
CA ARG A 131 -19.52 -8.09 7.42
C ARG A 131 -19.13 -7.09 6.35
N HIS A 132 -19.52 -7.36 5.11
CA HIS A 132 -19.19 -6.52 3.98
C HIS A 132 -19.98 -5.20 3.96
N PHE A 133 -19.27 -4.10 3.67
CA PHE A 133 -19.87 -2.82 3.30
C PHE A 133 -19.55 -2.46 1.84
N GLU A 134 -20.49 -1.79 1.17
CA GLU A 134 -20.34 -1.26 -0.20
C GLU A 134 -20.68 0.23 -0.19
N VAL A 135 -19.78 1.07 -0.71
CA VAL A 135 -19.97 2.50 -0.89
C VAL A 135 -19.87 2.84 -2.38
N SER A 136 -21.00 3.13 -2.99
CA SER A 136 -21.11 3.48 -4.40
C SER A 136 -21.09 4.99 -4.59
N PHE A 137 -20.04 5.50 -5.25
CA PHE A 137 -19.90 6.90 -5.66
C PHE A 137 -20.22 7.01 -7.16
N PHE A 138 -20.89 8.07 -7.58
CA PHE A 138 -21.32 8.28 -8.96
C PHE A 138 -20.90 9.64 -9.51
N ASP A 139 -20.67 9.68 -10.83
CA ASP A 139 -20.19 10.89 -11.55
C ASP A 139 -18.90 11.43 -10.90
N VAL A 140 -17.92 10.52 -10.79
CA VAL A 140 -16.70 10.65 -10.00
C VAL A 140 -15.56 11.20 -10.85
N PHE A 141 -14.79 12.16 -10.34
CA PHE A 141 -13.57 12.64 -10.99
C PHE A 141 -12.43 12.78 -9.98
N VAL A 142 -11.19 12.72 -10.48
CA VAL A 142 -10.00 12.91 -9.63
C VAL A 142 -9.80 14.40 -9.40
N GLU A 143 -9.95 14.84 -8.15
CA GLU A 143 -9.72 16.22 -7.72
C GLU A 143 -8.24 16.49 -7.45
N ALA A 144 -7.54 15.52 -6.88
CA ALA A 144 -6.11 15.61 -6.61
C ALA A 144 -5.44 14.24 -6.72
N PHE A 145 -4.22 14.22 -7.25
CA PHE A 145 -3.31 13.09 -7.21
C PHE A 145 -1.98 13.56 -6.61
N LYS A 146 -1.54 12.91 -5.54
CA LYS A 146 -0.28 13.20 -4.84
C LYS A 146 0.48 11.91 -4.66
N GLN A 147 1.78 11.92 -4.94
CA GLN A 147 2.65 10.76 -4.80
C GLN A 147 3.84 11.12 -3.90
N SER A 148 4.20 10.21 -3.01
CA SER A 148 5.29 10.35 -2.04
C SER A 148 6.05 9.04 -1.94
N GLY A 149 7.38 9.10 -1.95
CA GLY A 149 8.25 7.95 -1.72
C GLY A 149 9.35 8.31 -0.73
N ASP A 150 9.88 7.29 -0.09
CA ASP A 150 11.02 7.36 0.82
C ASP A 150 11.99 6.22 0.48
N ALA A 151 13.24 6.26 0.95
CA ALA A 151 14.22 5.21 0.68
C ALA A 151 13.90 3.90 1.42
N ASP A 152 13.33 3.99 2.62
CA ASP A 152 13.07 2.84 3.50
C ASP A 152 11.62 2.32 3.40
N SER A 153 10.75 3.01 2.67
CA SER A 153 9.32 2.66 2.53
C SER A 153 8.87 2.64 1.06
N PRO A 154 8.12 1.61 0.61
CA PRO A 154 7.58 1.58 -0.75
C PRO A 154 6.70 2.81 -1.05
N PRO A 155 6.76 3.34 -2.28
CA PRO A 155 6.10 4.59 -2.62
C PRO A 155 4.58 4.49 -2.55
N MET A 156 3.99 5.57 -2.06
CA MET A 156 2.56 5.73 -1.78
C MET A 156 1.95 6.82 -2.64
N GLU A 157 0.68 6.63 -2.95
CA GLU A 157 -0.17 7.59 -3.64
C GLU A 157 -1.35 7.95 -2.73
N SER A 158 -1.69 9.23 -2.71
CA SER A 158 -2.95 9.72 -2.18
C SER A 158 -3.77 10.33 -3.31
N VAL A 159 -4.97 9.83 -3.49
CA VAL A 159 -5.88 10.24 -4.58
C VAL A 159 -7.19 10.71 -3.95
N SER A 160 -7.60 11.92 -4.31
CA SER A 160 -8.85 12.53 -3.87
C SER A 160 -9.87 12.49 -5.02
N PHE A 161 -11.04 11.93 -4.76
CA PHE A 161 -12.14 11.82 -5.71
C PHE A 161 -13.33 12.65 -5.25
N ASN A 162 -13.83 13.50 -6.14
CA ASN A 162 -15.06 14.25 -5.95
C ASN A 162 -16.19 13.58 -6.75
N PHE A 163 -17.44 13.71 -6.30
CA PHE A 163 -18.57 12.91 -6.78
C PHE A 163 -19.90 13.67 -6.63
N SER A 164 -20.87 13.38 -7.51
CA SER A 164 -22.19 14.04 -7.48
C SER A 164 -23.24 13.28 -6.65
N LYS A 165 -23.03 11.99 -6.38
CA LYS A 165 -23.93 11.15 -5.57
C LYS A 165 -23.15 10.03 -4.87
N ILE A 166 -23.63 9.64 -3.68
CA ILE A 166 -23.14 8.52 -2.88
C ILE A 166 -24.32 7.63 -2.45
N GLU A 167 -24.11 6.31 -2.41
CA GLU A 167 -25.02 5.31 -1.85
C GLU A 167 -24.22 4.37 -0.93
N TRP A 168 -24.77 4.04 0.24
CA TRP A 168 -24.17 3.11 1.20
C TRP A 168 -25.01 1.85 1.32
N LYS A 169 -24.37 0.69 1.35
CA LYS A 169 -24.97 -0.59 1.71
C LYS A 169 -24.12 -1.30 2.74
N TYR A 170 -24.79 -2.04 3.60
CA TYR A 170 -24.17 -2.87 4.62
C TYR A 170 -24.94 -4.18 4.68
N SER A 171 -24.24 -5.30 4.55
CA SER A 171 -24.83 -6.63 4.61
C SER A 171 -24.75 -7.15 6.04
N LEU A 172 -25.86 -7.67 6.54
CA LEU A 172 -25.96 -8.33 7.86
C LEU A 172 -25.75 -9.84 7.74
#